data_AF-A0A840HPB0-F1
#
_entry.id   AF-A0A840HPB0-F1
#
_cell.length_a   1.000
_cell.length_b   1.000
_cell.length_c   1.000
_cell.angle_alpha   90.00
_cell.angle_beta   90.00
_cell.angle_gamma   90.00
#
_symmetry.space_group_name_H-M   'P 1'
#
loop_
_entity.id
_entity.type
_entity.pdbx_description
1 polymer ?
#
loop_
_entity_poly.entity_id
_entity_poly.type
_entity_poly.pdbx_seq_one_letter_code
_entity_poly.pdbx_strand_id
1 'polypeptide(L)' 'MIAFIDDHRGAHGVEPICKVLPIAPSTYHAHVAKRRDPAKLSARARQDGALKIEVRRVFDQNFSVYGVRKV' A
#
# COMPACT_ATOMS: atom_id res chain seq x y z
N MET A 1 0.53 -2.33 4.38
CA MET A 1 0.63 -1.69 5.70
C MET A 1 -0.33 -2.28 6.73
N ILE A 2 -1.61 -2.53 6.41
CA ILE A 2 -2.59 -3.05 7.40
C ILE A 2 -2.85 -4.57 7.34
N ALA A 3 -2.12 -5.31 6.49
CA ALA A 3 -2.37 -6.74 6.26
C ALA A 3 -2.29 -7.57 7.55
N PHE A 4 -1.25 -7.37 8.36
CA PHE A 4 -1.12 -8.06 9.65
C PHE A 4 -2.34 -7.85 10.56
N ILE A 5 -2.90 -6.64 10.59
CA ILE A 5 -4.10 -6.33 11.39
C ILE A 5 -5.33 -6.99 10.77
N ASP A 6 -5.47 -6.95 9.43
CA ASP A 6 -6.55 -7.64 8.73
C ASP A 6 -6.58 -9.14 9.04
N ASP A 7 -5.41 -9.78 9.09
CA ASP A 7 -5.26 -11.23 9.28
C ASP A 7 -5.59 -11.66 10.73
N HIS A 8 -5.31 -10.81 11.72
CA HIS A 8 -5.41 -11.17 13.14
C HIS A 8 -6.56 -10.51 13.89
N ARG A 9 -7.23 -9.49 13.31
CA ARG A 9 -8.34 -8.77 13.97
C ARG A 9 -9.51 -9.68 14.36
N GLY A 10 -9.69 -10.82 13.69
CA GLY A 10 -10.75 -11.78 14.01
C GLY A 10 -10.56 -12.44 15.38
N ALA A 11 -9.31 -12.66 15.78
CA ALA A 11 -8.97 -13.28 17.08
C ALA A 11 -8.73 -12.24 18.18
N HIS A 12 -8.18 -11.07 17.85
CA HIS A 12 -7.69 -10.11 18.85
C HIS A 12 -8.35 -8.74 18.82
N GLY A 13 -9.19 -8.43 17.82
CA GLY A 13 -9.71 -7.08 17.60
C GLY A 13 -8.65 -6.12 17.05
N VAL A 14 -9.08 -4.94 16.61
CA VAL A 14 -8.18 -3.95 15.99
C VAL A 14 -7.42 -3.15 17.05
N GLU A 15 -8.11 -2.65 18.09
CA GLU A 15 -7.50 -1.80 19.11
C GLU A 15 -6.36 -2.49 19.88
N PRO A 16 -6.49 -3.78 20.30
CA PRO A 16 -5.40 -4.46 21.00
C PRO A 16 -4.15 -4.63 20.13
N ILE A 17 -4.32 -4.95 18.83
CA ILE A 17 -3.20 -5.06 17.88
C ILE A 17 -2.54 -3.69 17.67
N CYS A 18 -3.35 -2.63 17.46
CA CYS A 18 -2.85 -1.27 17.29
C CYS A 18 -2.04 -0.79 18.51
N LYS A 19 -2.43 -1.19 19.73
CA LYS A 19 -1.69 -0.90 20.97
C LYS A 19 -0.31 -1.56 21.00
N VAL A 20 -0.18 -2.78 20.49
CA VAL A 20 1.10 -3.53 20.43
C VAL A 20 2.00 -3.04 19.28
N LEU A 21 1.43 -2.58 18.17
CA LEU A 21 2.15 -2.03 17.01
C LEU A 21 2.47 -0.52 17.10
N PRO A 22 2.43 0.05 18.31
CA PRO A 22 2.13 1.46 18.59
C PRO A 22 1.63 2.32 17.42
N ILE A 23 0.47 1.98 16.84
CA ILE A 23 -0.23 2.83 15.85
C ILE A 23 -1.60 3.26 16.37
N ALA A 24 -2.08 4.42 15.94
CA ALA A 24 -3.44 4.86 16.26
C ALA A 24 -4.48 4.01 15.50
N PRO A 25 -5.58 3.53 16.13
CA PRO A 25 -6.67 2.82 15.43
C PRO A 25 -7.27 3.61 14.26
N SER A 26 -7.32 4.94 14.36
CA SER A 26 -7.73 5.84 13.27
C SER A 26 -6.88 5.66 12.00
N THR A 27 -5.58 5.35 12.15
CA THR A 27 -4.68 5.08 11.02
C THR A 27 -5.11 3.83 10.27
N TYR A 28 -5.44 2.74 10.99
CA TYR A 28 -5.97 1.53 10.39
C TYR A 28 -7.25 1.82 9.59
N HIS A 29 -8.22 2.51 10.19
CA HIS A 29 -9.48 2.84 9.51
C HIS A 29 -9.27 3.78 8.32
N ALA A 30 -8.35 4.73 8.40
CA ALA A 30 -7.97 5.59 7.27
C ALA A 30 -7.38 4.78 6.11
N HIS A 31 -6.54 3.78 6.40
CA HIS A 31 -6.04 2.86 5.37
C HIS A 31 -7.14 1.98 4.76
N VAL A 32 -8.08 1.47 5.57
CA VAL A 32 -9.25 0.73 5.07
C VAL A 32 -10.10 1.62 4.15
N ALA A 33 -10.34 2.87 4.54
CA ALA A 33 -11.10 3.83 3.73
C ALA A 33 -10.42 4.11 2.38
N LYS A 34 -9.10 4.35 2.38
CA LYS A 34 -8.30 4.53 1.15
C LYS A 34 -8.30 3.30 0.24
N ARG A 35 -8.32 2.09 0.82
CA ARG A 35 -8.38 0.84 0.05
C ARG A 35 -9.74 0.63 -0.61
N ARG A 36 -10.83 1.02 0.06
CA ARG A 36 -12.19 0.91 -0.48
C ARG A 36 -12.51 1.98 -1.51
N ASP A 37 -11.97 3.18 -1.32
CA ASP A 37 -12.25 4.34 -2.15
C ASP A 37 -10.93 5.02 -2.58
N PRO A 38 -10.47 4.76 -3.82
CA PRO A 38 -9.28 5.40 -4.38
C PRO A 38 -9.34 6.93 -4.44
N ALA A 39 -10.53 7.55 -4.39
CA ALA A 39 -10.66 9.01 -4.36
C ALA A 39 -10.15 9.61 -3.03
N LYS A 40 -10.10 8.82 -1.95
CA LYS A 40 -9.55 9.21 -0.64
C LYS A 40 -8.02 9.14 -0.56
N LEU A 41 -7.37 8.67 -1.62
CA LEU A 41 -5.92 8.75 -1.74
C LEU A 41 -5.48 10.20 -1.93
N SER A 42 -4.27 10.52 -1.50
CA SER A 42 -3.68 11.83 -1.79
C SER A 42 -3.54 12.03 -3.30
N ALA A 43 -3.52 13.29 -3.75
CA ALA A 43 -3.31 13.62 -5.16
C ALA A 43 -2.05 12.93 -5.73
N ARG A 44 -0.95 12.95 -4.96
CA ARG A 44 0.29 12.26 -5.31
C ARG A 44 0.10 10.75 -5.47
N ALA A 45 -0.54 10.07 -4.52
CA ALA A 45 -0.73 8.62 -4.61
C ALA A 45 -1.60 8.20 -5.80
N ARG A 46 -2.58 9.04 -6.19
CA ARG A 46 -3.38 8.84 -7.40
C ARG A 46 -2.53 9.00 -8.67
N GLN A 47 -1.70 10.04 -8.72
CA GLN A 47 -0.78 10.28 -9.83
C GLN A 47 0.26 9.16 -9.96
N ASP A 48 0.86 8.74 -8.85
CA ASP A 48 1.83 7.64 -8.81
C ASP A 48 1.20 6.34 -9.34
N GLY A 49 -0.07 6.07 -9.04
CA GLY A 49 -0.81 4.93 -9.57
C GLY A 49 -0.91 4.95 -11.10
N ALA A 50 -1.21 6.11 -11.69
CA ALA A 50 -1.25 6.27 -13.15
C ALA A 50 0.16 6.18 -13.77
N LEU A 51 1.14 6.85 -13.17
CA LEU A 51 2.51 6.88 -13.68
C LEU A 51 3.18 5.49 -13.63
N LYS A 52 2.86 4.68 -12.63
CA LYS A 52 3.41 3.33 -12.49
C LYS A 52 3.09 2.43 -13.70
N ILE A 53 1.96 2.65 -14.36
CA ILE A 53 1.58 1.92 -15.58
C ILE A 53 2.55 2.29 -16.73
N GLU A 54 2.81 3.58 -16.91
CA GLU A 54 3.74 4.06 -17.94
C GLU A 54 5.18 3.64 -17.65
N VAL A 55 5.60 3.69 -16.38
CA VAL A 55 6.92 3.19 -15.96
C VAL A 55 7.06 1.70 -16.29
N ARG A 56 6.04 0.88 -16.03
CA ARG A 56 6.03 -0.54 -16.40
C ARG A 56 6.15 -0.72 -17.91
N ARG A 57 5.36 0.03 -18.69
CA ARG A 57 5.41 -0.03 -20.17
C ARG A 57 6.81 0.26 -20.70
N VAL A 58 7.45 1.34 -20.24
CA VAL A 58 8.81 1.71 -20.66
C VAL A 58 9.84 0.66 -20.21
N PHE A 59 9.69 0.14 -18.99
CA PHE A 59 10.56 -0.92 -18.47
C PHE A 59 10.51 -2.19 -19.31
N ASP A 60 9.30 -2.62 -19.69
CA ASP A 60 9.10 -3.82 -20.51
C ASP A 60 9.59 -3.60 -21.95
N GLN A 61 9.35 -2.40 -22.53
CA GLN A 61 9.90 -2.01 -23.83
C GLN A 61 11.43 -1.96 -23.86
N ASN A 62 12.06 -1.65 -22.72
CA ASN A 62 13.52 -1.66 -22.56
C ASN A 62 14.05 -3.01 -22.06
N PHE A 63 13.36 -4.11 -22.39
CA PHE A 63 13.78 -5.49 -22.06
C PHE A 63 14.08 -5.73 -20.57
N SER A 64 13.48 -4.94 -19.69
CA SER A 64 13.66 -5.06 -18.25
C SER A 64 15.12 -4.96 -17.76
N VAL A 65 16.02 -4.30 -18.52
CA VAL A 65 17.47 -4.29 -18.24
C VAL A 65 17.91 -3.33 -17.14
N TYR A 66 17.00 -2.51 -16.62
CA TYR A 66 17.27 -1.64 -15.47
C TYR A 66 17.07 -2.41 -14.16
N GLY A 67 18.00 -2.30 -13.23
CA GLY A 67 17.91 -2.96 -11.92
C GLY A 67 18.30 -4.45 -11.91
N VAL A 68 18.61 -5.06 -13.06
CA VAL A 68 19.26 -6.37 -13.10
C VAL A 68 20.70 -6.24 -12.60
N ARG A 69 21.14 -7.20 -11.77
CA ARG A 69 22.54 -7.30 -11.34
C ARG A 69 23.40 -7.61 -12.55
N LYS A 70 24.26 -6.67 -12.93
CA LYS A 70 25.29 -6.90 -13.96
C LYS A 70 26.38 -7.81 -13.35
N VAL A 71 26.83 -8.80 -14.11
CA VAL A 71 27.92 -9.73 -13.75
C VAL A 71 29.17 -9.30 -14.49
#